data_AF-A0A367J2V4-F1
#
_entry.id   AF-A0A367J2V4-F1
#
_cell.length_a   1.000
_cell.length_b   1.000
_cell.length_c   1.000
_cell.angle_alpha   90.00
_cell.angle_beta   90.00
_cell.angle_gamma   90.00
#
_symmetry.space_group_name_H-M   'P 1'
#
loop_
_entity.id
_entity.type
_entity.pdbx_description
1 polymer ?
#
loop_
_entity_poly.entity_id
_entity_poly.type
_entity_poly.pdbx_seq_one_letter_code
_entity_poly.pdbx_strand_id
1 'polypeptide(L)' 'MVFLSNAVSDARIEEVNSKGELHHDSVGTTVYGTRWASEDIPRFDLPQDEMPSNVAYRLIKDDLALDGNPALNLATF' A
#
# COMPACT_ATOMS: atom_id res chain seq x y z
N MET A 1 -11.63 -19.47 13.99
CA MET A 1 -10.43 -20.09 13.41
C MET A 1 -10.71 -20.29 11.92
N VAL A 2 -10.21 -19.39 11.06
CA VAL A 2 -10.44 -19.46 9.60
C VAL A 2 -9.07 -19.56 8.94
N PHE A 3 -8.63 -20.80 8.71
CA PHE A 3 -7.46 -21.11 7.90
C PHE A 3 -7.98 -21.43 6.51
N LEU A 4 -7.74 -20.58 5.50
CA LEU A 4 -7.95 -20.95 4.08
C LEU A 4 -7.31 -20.00 3.03
N SER A 5 -6.52 -19.00 3.40
CA SER A 5 -6.01 -18.02 2.42
C SER A 5 -4.67 -18.37 1.75
N ASN A 6 -3.88 -19.31 2.30
CA ASN A 6 -2.51 -19.52 1.82
C ASN A 6 -2.37 -20.56 0.68
N ALA A 7 -3.25 -21.55 0.59
CA ALA A 7 -3.08 -22.69 -0.32
C ALA A 7 -3.44 -22.39 -1.79
N VAL A 8 -4.26 -21.36 -2.04
CA VAL A 8 -4.65 -20.95 -3.40
C VAL A 8 -3.59 -20.05 -4.06
N SER A 9 -2.65 -19.51 -3.28
CA SER A 9 -1.60 -18.60 -3.76
C SER A 9 -0.50 -19.33 -4.52
N ASP A 10 0.00 -20.45 -3.99
CA ASP A 10 1.15 -21.16 -4.59
C ASP A 10 0.87 -21.67 -6.02
N ALA A 11 -0.36 -22.12 -6.29
CA ALA A 11 -0.74 -22.61 -7.62
C ALA A 11 -0.80 -21.50 -8.69
N ARG A 12 -0.92 -20.22 -8.30
CA ARG A 12 -0.97 -19.08 -9.24
C ARG A 12 0.38 -18.42 -9.46
N ILE A 13 1.34 -18.58 -8.55
CA ILE A 13 2.69 -18.05 -8.72
C ILE A 13 3.42 -18.74 -9.88
N GLU A 14 3.15 -20.02 -10.13
CA GLU A 14 3.76 -20.73 -11.25
C GLU A 14 3.27 -20.26 -12.63
N GLU A 15 2.01 -19.85 -12.79
CA GLU A 15 1.49 -19.39 -14.09
C GLU A 15 2.04 -18.00 -14.49
N VAL A 16 2.29 -17.12 -13.51
CA VAL A 16 2.77 -15.75 -13.73
C VAL A 16 4.23 -15.72 -14.20
N ASN A 17 5.03 -16.75 -13.90
CA ASN A 17 6.43 -16.82 -14.31
C ASN A 17 6.63 -17.09 -15.82
N SER A 18 5.56 -17.40 -16.56
CA SER A 18 5.60 -17.68 -18.01
C SER A 18 5.45 -16.43 -18.90
N LYS A 19 5.05 -15.28 -18.35
CA LYS A 19 4.90 -14.01 -19.07
C LYS A 19 5.56 -12.91 -18.25
N GLY A 20 6.75 -12.50 -18.67
CA GLY A 20 7.63 -11.55 -17.98
C GLY A 20 7.11 -10.09 -17.94
N GLU A 21 5.95 -9.87 -17.34
CA GLU A 21 5.51 -8.57 -16.88
C GLU A 21 5.12 -8.71 -15.41
N LEU A 22 6.09 -8.44 -14.53
CA LEU A 22 5.88 -8.28 -13.10
C LEU A 22 5.09 -6.98 -12.85
N HIS A 23 3.78 -7.01 -13.12
CA HIS A 23 2.85 -6.16 -12.38
C HIS A 23 2.96 -6.60 -10.92
N HIS A 24 3.63 -5.78 -10.11
CA HIS A 24 3.76 -5.94 -8.66
C HIS A 24 2.42 -5.63 -7.95
N ASP A 25 1.33 -6.11 -8.54
CA ASP A 25 0.04 -6.30 -7.89
C ASP A 25 0.11 -7.69 -7.27
N SER A 26 0.86 -7.81 -6.18
CA SER A 26 0.70 -8.92 -5.25
C SER A 26 -0.72 -8.84 -4.68
N VAL A 27 -1.66 -9.47 -5.39
CA VAL A 27 -3.02 -9.73 -4.95
C VAL A 27 -2.93 -10.69 -3.76
N GLY A 28 -2.71 -10.13 -2.57
CA GLY A 28 -2.53 -10.89 -1.33
C GLY A 28 -3.02 -10.20 -0.07
N THR A 29 -3.10 -8.87 -0.05
CA THR A 29 -3.82 -8.10 0.96
C THR A 29 -4.00 -6.69 0.39
N THR A 30 -5.20 -6.11 0.43
CA THR A 30 -5.38 -4.68 0.05
C THR A 30 -4.39 -3.83 0.85
N VAL A 31 -3.87 -2.71 0.35
CA VAL A 31 -2.86 -1.88 1.08
C VAL A 31 -3.16 -1.71 2.58
N TYR A 32 -4.45 -1.57 2.93
CA TYR A 32 -4.97 -1.44 4.29
C TYR A 32 -4.96 -2.71 5.17
N GLY A 33 -4.69 -3.89 4.61
CA GLY A 33 -4.52 -5.16 5.33
C GLY A 33 -3.06 -5.50 5.64
N THR A 34 -2.13 -4.59 5.32
CA THR A 34 -0.70 -4.75 5.63
C THR A 34 -0.40 -4.21 7.03
N ARG A 35 0.72 -4.66 7.64
CA ARG A 35 1.18 -4.12 8.94
C ARG A 35 1.35 -2.59 8.92
N TRP A 36 1.74 -2.04 7.77
CA TRP A 36 2.02 -0.62 7.59
C TRP A 36 0.76 0.26 7.60
N ALA A 37 -0.43 -0.31 7.39
CA ALA A 37 -1.68 0.44 7.51
C ALA A 37 -2.23 0.47 8.95
N SER A 38 -1.71 -0.38 9.83
CA SER A 38 -2.10 -0.42 11.25
C SER A 38 -1.24 0.48 12.13
N GLU A 39 -0.05 0.83 11.65
CA GLU A 39 0.90 1.72 12.33
C GLU A 39 0.85 3.12 11.71
N ASP A 40 1.01 4.15 12.53
CA ASP A 40 0.99 5.55 12.08
C ASP A 40 2.31 5.91 11.37
N ILE A 41 2.26 6.84 10.41
CA ILE A 41 3.46 7.26 9.66
C ILE A 41 4.45 7.95 10.62
N PRO A 42 5.73 7.52 10.68
CA PRO A 42 6.74 8.15 11.54
C PRO A 42 6.92 9.63 11.19
N ARG A 43 6.79 10.52 12.20
CA ARG A 43 6.84 11.98 12.01
C ARG A 43 8.16 12.64 12.44
N PHE A 44 8.89 12.00 13.37
CA PHE A 44 10.02 12.63 14.06
C PHE A 44 11.36 11.91 13.83
N ASP A 45 11.33 10.63 13.46
CA ASP A 45 12.51 9.81 13.25
C ASP A 45 12.40 9.02 11.94
N LEU A 46 13.55 8.66 11.38
CA LEU A 46 13.61 7.82 10.19
C LEU A 46 13.29 6.34 10.55
N PRO A 47 12.35 5.69 9.84
CA PRO A 47 12.08 4.27 10.06
C PRO A 47 13.30 3.40 9.76
N GLN A 48 13.46 2.32 10.53
CA GLN A 48 14.55 1.35 10.38
C GLN A 48 14.27 0.31 9.28
N ASP A 49 12.99 0.02 9.04
CA ASP A 49 12.53 -0.95 8.04
C ASP A 49 12.14 -0.24 6.74
N GLU A 50 12.39 -0.91 5.61
CA GLU A 50 11.91 -0.47 4.31
C GLU A 50 10.40 -0.71 4.12
N MET A 51 9.76 0.15 3.32
CA MET A 51 8.35 0.04 2.95
C MET A 51 8.22 -0.10 1.44
N PRO A 52 7.33 -0.97 0.93
CA PRO A 52 7.04 -1.06 -0.50
C PRO A 52 6.55 0.28 -1.07
N SER A 53 7.05 0.65 -2.25
CA SER A 53 6.77 1.95 -2.90
C SER A 53 5.27 2.23 -3.10
N ASN A 54 4.49 1.21 -3.48
CA ASN A 54 3.05 1.32 -3.68
C ASN A 54 2.28 1.62 -2.37
N VAL A 55 2.71 1.05 -1.25
CA VAL A 55 2.12 1.27 0.09
C VAL A 55 2.47 2.68 0.56
N ALA A 56 3.74 3.07 0.49
CA ALA A 56 4.20 4.40 0.88
C ALA A 56 3.47 5.51 0.09
N TYR A 57 3.36 5.35 -1.23
CA TYR A 57 2.63 6.30 -2.08
C TYR A 57 1.17 6.44 -1.67
N ARG A 58 0.50 5.32 -1.39
CA ARG A 58 -0.92 5.33 -0.99
C ARG A 58 -1.11 6.04 0.34
N LEU A 59 -0.30 5.71 1.35
CA LEU A 59 -0.39 6.32 2.68
C LEU A 59 -0.19 7.84 2.63
N ILE A 60 0.83 8.32 1.91
CA ILE A 60 1.07 9.76 1.75
C ILE A 60 -0.08 10.44 0.99
N LYS A 61 -0.60 9.79 -0.05
CA LYS A 61 -1.71 10.33 -0.84
C LYS A 61 -2.99 10.46 -0.01
N ASP A 62 -3.26 9.49 0.85
CA ASP A 62 -4.43 9.49 1.72
C ASP A 62 -4.30 10.58 2.81
N ASP A 63 -3.10 10.76 3.37
CA ASP A 63 -2.82 11.85 4.33
C ASP A 63 -3.03 13.23 3.67
N LEU A 64 -2.50 13.41 2.45
CA LEU A 64 -2.66 14.66 1.68
C LEU A 64 -4.12 14.92 1.26
N ALA A 65 -4.95 13.88 1.13
CA ALA A 65 -6.36 14.06 0.81
C ALA A 65 -7.13 14.78 1.93
N LEU A 66 -6.58 14.80 3.16
CA LEU A 66 -7.14 15.53 4.29
C LEU A 66 -6.86 17.04 4.24
N ASP A 67 -5.86 17.49 3.48
CA ASP A 67 -5.52 18.93 3.33
C ASP A 67 -6.58 19.73 2.55
N GLY A 68 -7.54 19.03 1.94
CA GLY A 68 -8.63 19.64 1.19
C GLY A 68 -8.25 20.02 -0.24
N ASN A 69 -9.19 20.63 -0.96
CA ASN A 69 -9.00 20.98 -2.37
C ASN A 69 -8.44 22.41 -2.49
N PRO A 70 -7.22 22.60 -3.05
CA PRO A 70 -6.65 23.93 -3.25
C PRO A 70 -7.53 24.86 -4.10
N ALA A 71 -8.31 24.32 -5.05
CA ALA A 71 -9.20 25.12 -5.90
C ALA A 71 -10.38 25.73 -5.13
N LEU A 72 -10.71 25.19 -3.94
CA LEU A 72 -11.73 25.73 -3.05
C LEU A 72 -11.14 26.65 -1.98
N ASN A 73 -9.82 26.81 -1.93
CA ASN A 73 -9.16 27.72 -1.00
C ASN A 73 -9.21 29.16 -1.54
N LEU A 74 -10.05 29.99 -0.92
CA LEU A 74 -10.20 31.42 -1.25
C LEU A 74 -9.41 32.35 -0.31
N ALA A 75 -8.63 31.78 0.63
CA ALA A 75 -7.87 32.54 1.63
C ALA A 75 -6.41 32.77 1.21
N THR A 76 -5.87 31.92 0.33
CA THR A 76 -4.53 32.08 -0.25
C THR A 76 -4.57 33.08 -1.41
N PHE A 77 -3.57 33.97 -1.47
CA PHE A 77 -3.38 34.98 -2.53
C PHE A 77 -2.42 34.50 -3.62
#